data_AF-A0A0V0XQE5-F1
#
_entry.id   AF-A0A0V0XQE5-F1
#
_cell.length_a   1.000
_cell.length_b   1.000
_cell.length_c   1.000
_cell.angle_alpha   90.00
_cell.angle_beta   90.00
_cell.angle_gamma   90.00
#
_symmetry.space_group_name_H-M   'P 1'
#
loop_
_entity.id
_entity.type
_entity.pdbx_description
1 polymer ?
#
loop_
_entity_poly.entity_id
_entity_poly.type
_entity_poly.pdbx_seq_one_letter_code
_entity_poly.pdbx_strand_id
1 'polypeptide(L)'
;LVALGWIRGDACRWKPFVANRVREIQGLLSPQYWGYCPTQDNPADLASRGCSVTNLSSSLKWWQGPTWLRAPPETWPQAEKEERTEGLE
;
A
#
# COMPACT_ATOMS: atom_id res chain seq x y z
N LEU A 1 5.31 -2.48 -3.38
CA LEU A 1 6.40 -1.52 -3.08
C LEU A 1 6.31 -0.25 -3.94
N VAL A 2 6.06 -0.38 -5.25
CA VAL A 2 5.96 0.74 -6.21
C VAL A 2 5.12 1.93 -5.72
N ALA A 3 3.83 1.71 -5.39
CA ALA A 3 2.94 2.80 -5.00
C ALA A 3 3.34 3.49 -3.68
N LEU A 4 3.74 2.71 -2.66
CA LEU A 4 4.22 3.26 -1.40
C LEU A 4 5.50 4.08 -1.58
N GLY A 5 6.41 3.63 -2.47
CA GLY A 5 7.60 4.37 -2.86
C GLY A 5 7.26 5.70 -3.53
N TRP A 6 6.23 5.72 -4.40
CA TRP A 6 5.75 6.97 -5.01
C TRP A 6 5.19 7.94 -3.98
N ILE A 7 4.35 7.45 -3.06
CA ILE A 7 3.72 8.26 -2.01
C ILE A 7 4.75 8.85 -1.04
N ARG A 8 5.82 8.10 -0.72
CA ARG A 8 6.91 8.57 0.14
C ARG A 8 7.93 9.45 -0.58
N GLY A 9 7.98 9.41 -1.91
CA GLY A 9 8.86 10.23 -2.72
C GLY A 9 8.30 11.62 -3.02
N ASP A 10 9.15 12.46 -3.62
CA ASP A 10 8.73 13.75 -4.16
C ASP A 10 7.88 13.54 -5.43
N ALA A 11 6.64 14.05 -5.40
CA ALA A 11 5.68 13.98 -6.49
C ALA A 11 6.23 14.53 -7.82
N CYS A 12 7.10 15.55 -7.77
CA CYS A 12 7.67 16.21 -8.94
C CYS A 12 8.63 15.30 -9.73
N ARG A 13 9.09 14.19 -9.14
CA ARG A 13 9.96 13.21 -9.81
C ARG A 13 9.20 12.22 -10.69
N TRP A 14 7.87 12.19 -10.59
CA TRP A 14 7.04 11.21 -11.30
C TRP A 14 6.41 11.77 -12.57
N LYS A 15 6.03 10.87 -13.49
CA LYS A 15 5.27 11.24 -14.70
C LYS A 15 3.94 11.90 -14.28
N PRO A 16 3.37 12.81 -15.12
CA PRO A 16 2.23 13.65 -14.73
C PRO A 16 1.06 12.91 -14.07
N PHE A 17 0.69 11.73 -14.57
CA PHE A 17 -0.38 10.92 -13.99
C PHE A 17 -0.10 10.52 -12.53
N VAL A 18 1.10 10.01 -12.25
CA VAL A 18 1.51 9.58 -10.91
C VAL A 18 1.73 10.80 -10.02
N ALA A 19 2.39 11.84 -10.54
CA ALA A 19 2.64 13.08 -9.79
C ALA A 19 1.36 13.74 -9.28
N ASN A 20 0.32 13.81 -10.11
CA ASN A 20 -0.96 14.40 -9.72
C ASN A 20 -1.64 13.60 -8.60
N ARG A 21 -1.67 12.27 -8.71
CA ARG A 21 -2.25 11.41 -7.66
C ARG A 21 -1.46 11.42 -6.37
N VAL A 22 -0.13 11.42 -6.45
CA VAL A 22 0.73 11.53 -5.27
C VAL A 22 0.50 12.87 -4.58
N ARG A 23 0.38 13.98 -5.32
CA ARG A 23 0.09 15.29 -4.75
C ARG A 23 -1.26 15.34 -4.04
N GLU A 24 -2.30 14.75 -4.63
CA GLU A 24 -3.60 14.60 -3.98
C GLU A 24 -3.50 13.82 -2.67
N ILE A 25 -2.84 12.66 -2.71
CA ILE A 25 -2.62 11.79 -1.53
C ILE A 25 -1.86 12.52 -0.43
N GLN A 26 -0.73 13.16 -0.77
CA GLN A 26 0.12 13.90 0.17
C GLN A 26 -0.59 15.13 0.75
N GLY A 27 -1.51 15.73 -0.01
CA GLY A 27 -2.38 16.82 0.46
C GLY A 27 -3.44 16.36 1.47
N LEU A 28 -3.84 15.09 1.45
CA LEU A 28 -4.79 14.51 2.41
C LEU A 28 -4.11 14.04 3.70
N LEU A 29 -2.93 13.41 3.58
CA LEU A 29 -2.23 12.83 4.72
C LEU A 29 -0.71 12.79 4.46
N SER A 30 0.08 13.14 5.48
CA SER A 30 1.55 13.09 5.39
C SER A 30 2.02 11.68 4.97
N PRO A 31 3.04 11.58 4.09
CA PRO A 31 3.64 10.31 3.67
C PRO A 31 4.04 9.37 4.82
N GLN A 32 4.37 9.92 5.99
CA GLN A 32 4.78 9.15 7.16
C GLN A 32 3.69 8.22 7.71
N TYR A 33 2.42 8.51 7.43
CA TYR A 33 1.29 7.69 7.89
C TYR A 33 0.93 6.56 6.92
N TRP A 34 1.59 6.49 5.75
CA TRP A 34 1.34 5.44 4.77
C TRP A 34 2.21 4.22 5.06
N GLY A 35 1.58 3.07 5.25
CA GLY A 35 2.21 1.79 5.56
C GLY A 35 2.20 0.80 4.40
N TYR A 36 2.97 -0.27 4.54
CA TYR A 36 2.95 -1.41 3.63
C TYR A 36 1.86 -2.40 4.06
N CYS A 37 1.15 -2.96 3.09
CA CYS A 37 0.25 -4.10 3.29
C CYS A 37 0.72 -5.23 2.36
N PRO A 38 1.08 -6.41 2.90
CA PRO A 38 1.42 -7.57 2.08
C PRO A 38 0.31 -7.91 1.10
N THR A 39 0.67 -8.31 -0.13
CA THR A 39 -0.29 -8.65 -1.18
C THR A 39 -1.33 -9.68 -0.73
N GLN A 40 -0.89 -10.69 0.02
CA GLN A 40 -1.80 -11.74 0.51
C GLN A 40 -2.80 -11.24 1.57
N ASP A 41 -2.48 -10.13 2.23
CA ASP A 41 -3.31 -9.54 3.29
C ASP A 41 -4.20 -8.41 2.78
N ASN A 42 -4.00 -7.92 1.55
CA ASN A 42 -4.76 -6.79 1.02
C ASN A 42 -6.24 -7.16 0.78
N PRO A 43 -7.20 -6.60 1.54
CA PRO A 43 -8.62 -6.89 1.33
C PRO A 43 -9.13 -6.34 -0.01
N ALA A 44 -8.54 -5.26 -0.53
CA ALA A 44 -8.98 -4.65 -1.79
C ALA A 44 -8.83 -5.58 -3.00
N ASP A 45 -7.94 -6.58 -2.93
CA ASP A 45 -7.78 -7.59 -3.97
C ASP A 45 -9.07 -8.40 -4.19
N LEU A 46 -9.87 -8.65 -3.16
CA LEU A 46 -11.13 -9.39 -3.28
C LEU A 46 -12.16 -8.65 -4.13
N ALA A 47 -12.27 -7.33 -3.97
CA ALA A 47 -13.21 -6.52 -4.74
C ALA A 47 -12.69 -6.24 -6.17
N SER A 48 -11.38 -6.05 -6.33
CA SER A 48 -10.79 -5.63 -7.62
C SER A 48 -10.49 -6.80 -8.56
N ARG A 49 -10.10 -7.98 -8.06
CA ARG A 49 -9.84 -9.18 -8.88
C ARG A 49 -11.10 -10.00 -9.16
N GLY A 50 -12.20 -9.68 -8.48
CA GLY A 50 -13.45 -10.40 -8.58
C GLY A 50 -13.57 -11.48 -7.51
N CYS A 51 -14.67 -11.42 -6.77
CA CYS A 51 -15.08 -12.40 -5.77
C CYS A 51 -16.59 -12.57 -5.87
N SER A 52 -17.12 -13.76 -5.61
CA SER A 52 -18.57 -13.94 -5.54
C SER A 52 -19.13 -13.15 -4.35
N VAL A 53 -20.37 -12.66 -4.46
CA VAL A 53 -21.04 -11.94 -3.36
C VAL A 53 -21.06 -12.78 -2.09
N THR A 54 -21.31 -14.09 -2.22
CA THR A 54 -21.29 -15.02 -1.09
C THR A 54 -19.93 -15.08 -0.41
N ASN A 55 -18.85 -15.24 -1.18
CA ASN A 55 -17.49 -15.30 -0.62
C ASN A 55 -17.05 -13.96 -0.04
N LEU A 56 -17.46 -12.84 -0.64
CA LEU A 56 -17.19 -11.51 -0.10
C LEU A 56 -17.94 -11.31 1.22
N SER A 57 -19.21 -11.72 1.29
CA SER A 57 -20.05 -11.59 2.49
C SER A 57 -19.49 -12.35 3.69
N SER A 58 -18.87 -13.51 3.47
CA SER A 58 -18.24 -14.34 4.51
C SER A 58 -16.75 -14.05 4.74
N SER A 59 -16.15 -13.14 3.96
CA SER A 59 -14.72 -12.86 4.04
C SER A 59 -14.36 -12.05 5.29
N LEU A 60 -13.79 -12.73 6.29
CA LEU A 60 -13.21 -12.06 7.46
C LEU A 60 -12.12 -11.07 7.05
N LYS A 61 -11.32 -11.39 6.03
CA LYS A 61 -10.26 -10.48 5.54
C LYS A 61 -10.83 -9.15 5.06
N TRP A 62 -11.97 -9.17 4.36
CA TRP A 62 -12.63 -7.95 3.89
C TRP A 62 -13.19 -7.12 5.05
N TRP A 63 -13.95 -7.76 5.95
CA TRP A 63 -14.69 -7.06 7.00
C TRP A 63 -13.84 -6.66 8.21
N GLN A 64 -12.83 -7.46 8.52
CA GLN A 64 -12.02 -7.31 9.73
C GLN A 64 -10.60 -6.80 9.45
N GLY A 65 -10.16 -6.89 8.20
CA GLY A 65 -8.80 -6.59 7.80
C GLY A 65 -7.78 -7.63 8.28
N PRO A 66 -6.48 -7.38 8.05
CA PRO A 66 -5.41 -8.22 8.55
C PRO A 66 -5.31 -8.17 10.07
N THR A 67 -4.95 -9.30 10.69
CA THR A 67 -4.87 -9.40 12.16
C THR A 67 -3.81 -8.49 12.76
N TRP A 68 -2.68 -8.30 12.07
CA TRP A 68 -1.58 -7.42 12.50
C TRP A 68 -1.98 -5.95 12.59
N LEU A 69 -3.03 -5.51 11.88
CA LEU A 69 -3.49 -4.12 11.96
C LEU A 69 -4.04 -3.76 13.34
N ARG A 70 -4.46 -4.76 14.12
CA ARG A 70 -4.95 -4.60 15.50
C ARG A 70 -3.81 -4.64 16.53
N ALA A 71 -2.62 -5.07 16.11
CA ALA A 71 -1.44 -5.09 16.96
C ALA A 71 -0.75 -3.71 16.94
N PRO A 72 0.16 -3.44 17.91
CA PRO A 72 0.90 -2.18 17.95
C PRO A 72 1.64 -1.89 16.62
N PRO A 73 1.73 -0.62 16.18
CA PRO A 73 2.37 -0.24 14.91
C PRO A 73 3.78 -0.77 14.70
N GLU A 74 4.52 -1.04 15.78
CA GLU A 74 5.86 -1.60 15.78
C GLU A 74 5.90 -3.04 15.22
N THR A 75 4.76 -3.72 15.24
CA THR A 75 4.59 -5.09 14.73
C THR A 75 4.07 -5.13 13.28
N TRP A 76 3.78 -3.98 12.69
CA TRP A 76 3.21 -3.92 11.35
C TRP A 76 4.26 -4.31 10.29
N PRO A 77 3.81 -4.96 9.20
CA PRO A 77 4.70 -5.41 8.14
C PRO A 77 5.45 -4.22 7.52
N GLN A 78 6.76 -4.38 7.40
CA GLN A 78 7.62 -3.40 6.74
C GLN A 78 7.77 -3.76 5.27
N ALA A 79 7.84 -2.72 4.44
CA ALA A 79 8.27 -2.88 3.06
C ALA A 79 9.71 -3.39 3.02
N GLU A 80 9.98 -4.43 2.23
CA GLU A 80 11.35 -4.80 1.89
C GLU A 80 12.03 -3.58 1.26
N LYS A 81 13.23 -3.24 1.75
CA LYS A 81 14.04 -2.21 1.12
C LYS A 81 14.62 -2.83 -0.14
N GLU A 82 14.22 -2.34 -1.31
CA GLU A 82 15.01 -2.57 -2.52
C GLU A 82 16.39 -1.93 -2.27
N GLU A 83 17.38 -2.76 -1.95
CA GLU A 83 18.78 -2.36 -2.04
C GLU A 83 19.03 -2.00 -3.50
N ARG A 84 19.13 -0.70 -3.79
CA ARG A 84 19.75 -0.26 -5.04
C ARG A 84 21.21 -0.70 -4.96
N THR A 85 21.53 -1.84 -5.57
CA THR A 85 22.87 -2.03 -6.11
C THR A 85 23.06 -0.93 -7.15
N GLU A 86 23.68 0.18 -6.75
CA GLU A 86 24.26 1.14 -7.69
C GLU A 86 25.39 0.40 -8.40
N GLY A 87 25.03 -0.34 -9.43
CA GLY A 87 25.96 -0.86 -10.41
C GLY A 87 26.63 0.33 -11.07
N LEU A 88 27.93 0.47 -10.81
CA LEU A 88 28.88 1.26 -11.57
C LEU A 88 28.85 0.80 -13.04
N GLU A 89 28.05 1.43 -13.89
CA GLU A 89 28.29 1.58 -15.34
C GLU A 89 27.71 2.90 -15.84
#